data_AF-A0A0G9K0K9-F1
#
_entry.id   AF-A0A0G9K0K9-F1
#
_cell.length_a   1.000
_cell.length_b   1.000
_cell.length_c   1.000
_cell.angle_alpha   90.00
_cell.angle_beta   90.00
_cell.angle_gamma   90.00
#
_symmetry.space_group_name_H-M   'P 1'
#
loop_
_entity.id
_entity.type
_entity.pdbx_description
1 polymer ?
#
loop_
_entity_poly.entity_id
_entity_poly.type
_entity_poly.pdbx_seq_one_letter_code
_entity_poly.pdbx_strand_id
1 'polypeptide(L)'
;MKNEKIDARKIDTKAQQEKRNIAMKLREKGMKNLEVADIVGVHHCTISQWYSKYKKDKKLIVVAKRGRVKGSNKRLSDEQEEKIIRMLIDTTPEQLKFKFALWTREAVKELIFRELNIELPISTVGDYLAKWQFTSKKPIKRAYERKDSATKHSLVNKIWTFINCYFSDALLKYFRPYFNIKYRHFLYL
;
A
#
# COMPACT_ATOMS: atom_id res chain seq x y z
N MET A 1 39.71 -12.02 -25.50
CA MET A 1 39.44 -12.34 -24.07
C MET A 1 37.96 -12.65 -23.94
N LYS A 2 37.59 -13.85 -23.48
CA LYS A 2 36.17 -14.20 -23.25
C LYS A 2 35.71 -13.50 -21.97
N ASN A 3 34.81 -12.52 -22.10
CA ASN A 3 34.14 -11.97 -20.93
C ASN A 3 33.31 -13.08 -20.28
N GLU A 4 33.49 -13.29 -18.97
CA GLU A 4 32.66 -14.22 -18.21
C GLU A 4 31.18 -13.81 -18.34
N LYS A 5 30.34 -14.77 -18.70
CA LYS A 5 28.91 -14.53 -18.89
C LYS A 5 28.24 -14.39 -17.52
N ILE A 6 28.11 -13.17 -17.04
CA ILE A 6 27.42 -12.87 -15.79
C ILE A 6 25.92 -13.10 -15.98
N ASP A 7 25.33 -13.96 -15.15
CA ASP A 7 23.88 -14.18 -15.15
C ASP A 7 23.14 -12.91 -14.74
N ALA A 8 22.40 -12.33 -15.70
CA ALA A 8 21.62 -11.13 -15.50
C ALA A 8 20.57 -11.29 -14.38
N ARG A 9 20.15 -12.50 -14.01
CA ARG A 9 19.17 -12.72 -12.93
C ARG A 9 19.71 -12.35 -11.55
N LYS A 10 21.01 -12.51 -11.33
CA LYS A 10 21.67 -12.31 -10.04
C LYS A 10 22.07 -10.85 -9.76
N ILE A 11 22.06 -10.00 -10.78
CA ILE A 11 22.41 -8.58 -10.65
C ILE A 11 21.20 -7.72 -10.24
N ASP A 12 21.50 -6.63 -9.53
CA ASP A 12 20.51 -5.65 -9.13
C ASP A 12 19.81 -4.99 -10.34
N THR A 13 18.57 -4.53 -10.13
CA THR A 13 17.73 -3.93 -11.16
C THR A 13 18.33 -2.63 -11.70
N LYS A 14 19.02 -1.85 -10.85
CA LYS A 14 19.73 -0.63 -11.29
C LYS A 14 20.90 -0.99 -12.21
N ALA A 15 21.71 -1.97 -11.83
CA ALA A 15 22.83 -2.46 -12.64
C ALA A 15 22.36 -3.02 -14.00
N GLN A 16 21.23 -3.73 -14.04
CA GLN A 16 20.62 -4.17 -15.31
C GLN A 16 20.24 -2.99 -16.21
N GLN A 17 19.68 -1.93 -15.62
CA GLN A 17 19.30 -0.73 -16.36
C GLN A 17 20.52 -0.01 -16.92
N GLU A 18 21.58 0.12 -16.13
CA GLU A 18 22.84 0.73 -16.55
C GLU A 18 23.46 -0.02 -17.73
N LYS A 19 23.49 -1.37 -17.70
CA LYS A 19 23.95 -2.18 -18.84
C LYS A 19 23.14 -1.93 -20.11
N ARG A 20 21.81 -1.83 -20.01
CA ARG A 20 20.95 -1.48 -21.15
C ARG A 20 21.26 -0.09 -21.69
N ASN A 21 21.42 0.89 -20.80
CA ASN A 21 21.72 2.27 -21.17
C ASN A 21 23.09 2.37 -21.89
N ILE A 22 24.10 1.67 -21.38
CA ILE A 22 25.43 1.59 -22.01
C ILE A 22 25.30 0.96 -23.40
N ALA A 23 24.62 -0.18 -23.52
CA ALA A 23 24.41 -0.84 -24.80
C ALA A 23 23.73 0.09 -25.83
N MET A 24 22.74 0.88 -25.43
CA MET A 24 22.08 1.83 -26.33
C MET A 24 22.97 3.00 -26.72
N LYS A 25 23.73 3.57 -25.77
CA LYS A 25 24.70 4.63 -26.08
C LYS A 25 25.75 4.15 -27.09
N LEU A 26 26.24 2.93 -26.95
CA LEU A 26 27.20 2.34 -27.89
C LEU A 26 26.57 2.11 -29.26
N ARG A 27 25.28 1.73 -29.31
CA ARG A 27 24.53 1.59 -30.57
C ARG A 27 24.22 2.91 -31.25
N GLU A 28 23.92 3.97 -30.50
CA GLU A 28 23.77 5.33 -31.05
C GLU A 28 25.07 5.84 -31.66
N LYS A 29 26.23 5.43 -31.13
CA LYS A 29 27.56 5.71 -31.69
C LYS A 29 27.88 4.90 -32.96
N GLY A 30 27.00 4.00 -33.41
CA GLY A 30 27.18 3.24 -34.66
C GLY A 30 27.94 1.92 -34.53
N MET A 31 28.31 1.47 -33.33
CA MET A 31 29.01 0.17 -33.15
C MET A 31 28.12 -1.02 -33.52
N LYS A 32 28.75 -2.11 -34.01
CA LYS A 32 28.03 -3.33 -34.41
C LYS A 32 27.51 -4.09 -33.18
N ASN A 33 26.40 -4.82 -33.34
CA ASN A 33 25.78 -5.58 -32.24
C ASN A 33 26.72 -6.60 -31.58
N LEU A 34 27.63 -7.20 -32.36
CA LEU A 34 28.61 -8.19 -31.86
C LEU A 34 29.64 -7.53 -30.93
N GLU A 35 30.19 -6.39 -31.34
CA GLU A 35 31.16 -5.63 -30.53
C GLU A 35 30.52 -5.14 -29.22
N VAL A 36 29.29 -4.63 -29.30
CA VAL A 36 28.54 -4.19 -28.11
C VAL A 36 28.22 -5.38 -27.18
N ALA A 37 27.95 -6.56 -27.74
CA ALA A 37 27.70 -7.79 -26.98
C ALA A 37 28.93 -8.20 -26.16
N ASP A 38 30.10 -8.13 -26.76
CA ASP A 38 31.36 -8.47 -26.11
C ASP A 38 31.68 -7.47 -24.98
N ILE A 39 31.47 -6.17 -25.20
CA ILE A 39 31.70 -5.12 -24.19
C ILE A 39 30.74 -5.27 -23.00
N VAL A 40 29.44 -5.44 -23.25
CA VAL A 40 28.41 -5.43 -22.18
C VAL A 40 28.25 -6.81 -21.52
N GLY A 41 28.72 -7.88 -22.19
CA GLY A 41 28.61 -9.26 -21.73
C GLY A 41 27.20 -9.82 -21.87
N VAL A 42 26.50 -9.48 -22.95
CA VAL A 42 25.10 -9.89 -23.22
C VAL A 42 25.01 -10.43 -24.65
N HIS A 43 24.12 -11.40 -24.91
CA HIS A 43 23.94 -11.96 -26.25
C HIS A 43 23.53 -10.89 -27.29
N HIS A 44 24.14 -10.93 -28.48
CA HIS A 44 23.90 -9.95 -29.55
C HIS A 44 22.42 -9.83 -29.97
N CYS A 45 21.65 -10.92 -29.97
CA CYS A 45 20.20 -10.87 -30.23
C CYS A 45 19.44 -10.04 -29.20
N THR A 46 19.84 -10.08 -27.92
CA THR A 46 19.22 -9.29 -26.86
C THR A 46 19.45 -7.80 -27.07
N ILE A 47 20.66 -7.42 -27.52
CA ILE A 47 20.97 -6.03 -27.90
C ILE A 47 20.13 -5.59 -29.09
N SER A 48 19.97 -6.45 -30.10
CA SER A 48 19.08 -6.19 -31.24
C SER A 48 17.64 -5.94 -30.78
N GLN A 49 17.10 -6.80 -29.92
CA GLN A 49 15.76 -6.63 -29.35
C GLN A 49 15.61 -5.34 -28.54
N TRP A 50 16.61 -4.99 -27.72
CA TRP A 50 16.62 -3.73 -26.97
C TRP A 50 16.65 -2.53 -27.91
N TYR A 51 17.47 -2.58 -28.96
CA TYR A 51 17.59 -1.51 -29.94
C TYR A 51 16.31 -1.33 -30.77
N SER A 52 15.64 -2.42 -31.16
CA SER A 52 14.32 -2.34 -31.81
C SER A 52 13.28 -1.69 -30.92
N LYS A 53 13.28 -1.97 -29.61
CA LYS A 53 12.40 -1.29 -28.63
C LYS A 53 12.79 0.19 -28.45
N TYR A 54 14.08 0.48 -28.39
CA TYR A 54 14.62 1.84 -28.27
C TYR A 54 14.18 2.74 -29.42
N LYS A 55 14.24 2.22 -30.65
CA LYS A 55 13.87 2.94 -31.87
C LYS A 55 12.38 3.29 -31.90
N LYS A 56 11.52 2.44 -31.31
CA LYS A 56 10.10 2.72 -31.16
C LYS A 56 9.87 3.81 -30.13
N ASP A 57 10.41 3.61 -28.94
CA ASP A 57 10.31 4.57 -27.84
C ASP A 57 11.48 4.41 -26.87
N LYS A 58 12.19 5.51 -26.59
CA LYS A 58 13.32 5.53 -25.66
C LYS A 58 12.93 5.12 -24.24
N LYS A 59 11.66 5.32 -23.86
CA LYS A 59 11.11 4.94 -22.55
C LYS A 59 10.92 3.44 -22.37
N LEU A 60 10.91 2.63 -23.43
CA LEU A 60 10.64 1.18 -23.38
C LEU A 60 11.84 0.33 -22.92
N ILE A 61 13.00 0.94 -22.70
CA ILE A 61 14.21 0.23 -22.24
C ILE A 61 14.29 0.05 -20.73
N VAL A 62 13.38 0.69 -20.00
CA VAL A 62 13.29 0.56 -18.55
C VAL A 62 13.07 -0.91 -18.18
N VAL A 63 13.88 -1.42 -17.25
CA VAL A 63 13.71 -2.74 -16.67
C VAL A 63 12.37 -2.75 -15.93
N ALA A 64 11.48 -3.67 -16.32
CA ALA A 64 10.21 -3.84 -15.64
C ALA A 64 10.46 -4.17 -14.16
N LYS A 65 9.62 -3.60 -13.29
CA LYS A 65 9.68 -3.90 -11.86
C LYS A 65 9.53 -5.40 -11.66
N ARG A 66 10.53 -6.03 -11.04
CA ARG A 66 10.49 -7.45 -10.70
C ARG A 66 9.49 -7.70 -9.56
N GLY A 67 8.86 -8.87 -9.61
CA GLY A 67 7.93 -9.33 -8.58
C GLY A 67 6.48 -8.88 -8.79
N ARG A 68 5.63 -9.29 -7.84
CA ARG A 68 4.18 -9.01 -7.87
C ARG A 68 3.92 -7.51 -7.72
N VAL A 69 3.04 -6.97 -8.56
CA VAL A 69 2.62 -5.56 -8.47
C VAL A 69 1.98 -5.33 -7.10
N LYS A 70 2.37 -4.28 -6.38
CA LYS A 70 1.78 -3.94 -5.08
C LYS A 70 0.28 -3.74 -5.27
N GLY A 71 -0.54 -4.46 -4.49
CA GLY A 71 -2.01 -4.40 -4.60
C GLY A 71 -2.64 -5.25 -5.71
N SER A 72 -1.87 -6.07 -6.43
CA SER A 72 -2.46 -7.09 -7.33
C SER A 72 -3.06 -8.26 -6.55
N ASN A 73 -4.07 -8.93 -7.12
CA ASN A 73 -4.95 -9.97 -6.53
C ASN A 73 -5.42 -9.68 -5.09
N LYS A 74 -5.88 -8.45 -4.85
CA LYS A 74 -6.76 -8.20 -3.71
C LYS A 74 -8.13 -8.83 -3.99
N ARG A 75 -8.81 -9.30 -2.95
CA ARG A 75 -10.20 -9.78 -3.05
C ARG A 75 -11.22 -8.65 -3.07
N LEU A 76 -10.89 -7.54 -2.42
CA LEU A 76 -11.68 -6.30 -2.43
C LEU A 76 -11.07 -5.28 -3.40
N SER A 77 -11.92 -4.61 -4.17
CA SER A 77 -11.54 -3.43 -4.96
C SER A 77 -11.32 -2.21 -4.05
N ASP A 78 -10.64 -1.18 -4.55
CA ASP A 78 -10.34 0.01 -3.76
C ASP A 78 -11.63 0.76 -3.33
N GLU A 79 -12.66 0.78 -4.18
CA GLU A 79 -13.99 1.35 -3.86
C GLU A 79 -14.72 0.56 -2.77
N GLN A 80 -14.61 -0.77 -2.81
CA GLN A 80 -15.17 -1.65 -1.79
C GLN A 80 -14.46 -1.48 -0.45
N GLU A 81 -13.12 -1.37 -0.46
CA GLU A 81 -12.35 -1.05 0.75
C GLU A 81 -12.84 0.27 1.35
N GLU A 82 -13.01 1.31 0.52
CA GLU A 82 -13.46 2.62 0.99
C GLU A 82 -14.87 2.59 1.59
N LYS A 83 -15.82 1.87 0.96
CA LYS A 83 -17.18 1.71 1.49
C LYS A 83 -17.15 1.06 2.88
N ILE A 84 -16.38 -0.02 3.05
CA ILE A 84 -16.25 -0.73 4.34
C ILE A 84 -15.61 0.18 5.39
N ILE A 85 -14.52 0.87 5.04
CA ILE A 85 -13.84 1.81 5.95
C ILE A 85 -14.81 2.89 6.44
N ARG A 86 -15.58 3.52 5.55
CA ARG A 86 -16.59 4.52 5.92
C ARG A 86 -17.62 3.96 6.91
N MET A 87 -18.16 2.77 6.65
CA MET A 87 -19.12 2.13 7.56
C MET A 87 -18.51 1.83 8.93
N LEU A 88 -17.25 1.38 9.00
CA LEU A 88 -16.58 1.13 10.29
C LEU A 88 -16.40 2.40 11.13
N ILE A 89 -16.33 3.58 10.51
CA ILE A 89 -16.17 4.87 11.17
C ILE A 89 -17.53 5.46 11.56
N ASP A 90 -18.48 5.44 10.64
CA ASP A 90 -19.76 6.13 10.79
C ASP A 90 -20.74 5.36 11.67
N THR A 91 -20.56 4.05 11.78
CA THR A 91 -21.49 3.15 12.48
C THR A 91 -20.83 2.35 13.59
N THR A 92 -21.64 2.00 14.58
CA THR A 92 -21.29 1.00 15.59
C THR A 92 -21.94 -0.33 15.26
N PRO A 93 -21.36 -1.48 15.65
CA PRO A 93 -21.94 -2.79 15.38
C PRO A 93 -23.38 -2.95 15.91
N GLU A 94 -23.69 -2.30 17.03
CA GLU A 94 -25.02 -2.29 17.65
C GLU A 94 -26.07 -1.62 16.75
N GLN A 95 -25.72 -0.48 16.12
CA GLN A 95 -26.59 0.19 15.14
C GLN A 95 -26.87 -0.67 13.91
N LEU A 96 -25.93 -1.53 13.55
CA LEU A 96 -26.06 -2.48 12.45
C LEU A 96 -26.69 -3.81 12.88
N LYS A 97 -27.17 -3.90 14.13
CA LYS A 97 -27.82 -5.07 14.74
C LYS A 97 -26.93 -6.31 14.84
N PHE A 98 -25.61 -6.13 14.90
CA PHE A 98 -24.69 -7.22 15.17
C PHE A 98 -24.68 -7.59 16.66
N LYS A 99 -24.37 -8.86 16.96
CA LYS A 99 -24.29 -9.38 18.35
C LYS A 99 -23.06 -8.88 19.12
N PHE A 100 -22.22 -8.06 18.51
CA PHE A 100 -20.94 -7.61 19.06
C PHE A 100 -21.06 -6.20 19.64
N ALA A 101 -20.43 -5.93 20.78
CA ALA A 101 -20.39 -4.59 21.38
C ALA A 101 -19.32 -3.68 20.74
N LEU A 102 -18.32 -4.26 20.07
CA LEU A 102 -17.17 -3.56 19.48
C LEU A 102 -16.82 -4.18 18.12
N TRP A 103 -16.10 -3.44 17.29
CA TRP A 103 -15.58 -3.95 16.01
C TRP A 103 -14.49 -5.00 16.26
N THR A 104 -14.86 -6.27 16.15
CA THR A 104 -13.94 -7.42 16.14
C THR A 104 -13.67 -7.88 14.70
N ARG A 105 -12.68 -8.77 14.50
CA ARG A 105 -12.38 -9.29 13.15
C ARG A 105 -13.56 -10.07 12.58
N GLU A 106 -14.31 -10.74 13.45
CA GLU A 106 -15.52 -11.49 13.13
C GLU A 106 -16.66 -10.54 12.72
N ALA A 107 -16.86 -9.44 13.46
CA ALA A 107 -17.85 -8.42 13.12
C ALA A 107 -17.56 -7.77 11.76
N VAL A 108 -16.28 -7.49 11.47
CA VAL A 108 -15.85 -6.94 10.18
C VAL A 108 -16.04 -7.95 9.06
N LYS A 109 -15.77 -9.24 9.29
CA LYS A 109 -16.04 -10.31 8.32
C LYS A 109 -17.53 -10.35 7.97
N GLU A 110 -18.40 -10.30 8.97
CA GLU A 110 -19.86 -10.34 8.78
C GLU A 110 -20.37 -9.10 8.05
N LEU A 111 -19.82 -7.92 8.36
CA LEU A 111 -20.11 -6.68 7.64
C LEU A 111 -19.74 -6.78 6.16
N ILE A 112 -18.54 -7.27 5.84
CA ILE A 112 -18.08 -7.44 4.46
C ILE A 112 -18.96 -8.42 3.70
N PHE A 113 -19.35 -9.52 4.34
CA PHE A 113 -20.26 -10.49 3.74
C PHE A 113 -21.64 -9.87 3.47
N ARG A 114 -22.21 -9.14 4.43
CA ARG A 114 -23.53 -8.52 4.27
C ARG A 114 -23.56 -7.44 3.18
N GLU A 115 -22.52 -6.62 3.09
CA GLU A 115 -22.52 -5.43 2.25
C GLU A 115 -22.00 -5.67 0.83
N LEU A 116 -21.15 -6.68 0.66
CA LEU A 116 -20.46 -6.97 -0.60
C LEU A 116 -20.71 -8.40 -1.11
N ASN A 117 -21.34 -9.27 -0.31
CA ASN A 117 -21.55 -10.68 -0.62
C ASN A 117 -20.27 -11.44 -0.96
N ILE A 118 -19.14 -11.02 -0.37
CA ILE A 118 -17.82 -11.63 -0.55
C ILE A 118 -17.42 -12.32 0.74
N GLU A 119 -17.19 -13.63 0.68
CA GLU A 119 -16.66 -14.37 1.82
C GLU A 119 -15.14 -14.22 1.90
N LEU A 120 -14.66 -13.66 3.02
CA LEU A 120 -13.25 -13.53 3.35
C LEU A 120 -12.86 -14.43 4.53
N PRO A 121 -11.72 -15.13 4.46
CA PRO A 121 -11.12 -15.76 5.62
C PRO A 121 -10.80 -14.73 6.71
N ILE A 122 -10.92 -15.13 7.98
CA ILE A 122 -10.62 -14.25 9.14
C ILE A 122 -9.19 -13.70 9.09
N SER A 123 -8.23 -14.51 8.60
CA SER A 123 -6.84 -14.08 8.38
C SER A 123 -6.75 -12.92 7.39
N THR A 124 -7.42 -13.04 6.24
CA THR A 124 -7.48 -12.00 5.21
C THR A 124 -8.13 -10.73 5.74
N VAL A 125 -9.19 -10.83 6.54
CA VAL A 125 -9.79 -9.66 7.21
C VAL A 125 -8.79 -8.99 8.16
N GLY A 126 -8.00 -9.78 8.90
CA GLY A 126 -6.89 -9.27 9.72
C GLY A 126 -5.84 -8.52 8.89
N ASP A 127 -5.45 -9.07 7.73
CA ASP A 127 -4.50 -8.42 6.81
C ASP A 127 -5.05 -7.09 6.27
N TYR A 128 -6.34 -7.05 5.92
CA TYR A 128 -7.02 -5.82 5.50
C TYR A 128 -7.05 -4.78 6.63
N LEU A 129 -7.41 -5.17 7.85
CA LEU A 129 -7.40 -4.27 9.01
C LEU A 129 -5.99 -3.74 9.32
N ALA A 130 -4.96 -4.59 9.27
CA ALA A 130 -3.57 -4.18 9.44
C ALA A 130 -3.12 -3.21 8.33
N LYS A 131 -3.50 -3.48 7.07
CA LYS A 131 -3.23 -2.60 5.93
C LYS A 131 -3.91 -1.24 6.10
N TRP A 132 -5.15 -1.22 6.57
CA TRP A 132 -5.90 0.00 6.89
C TRP A 132 -5.46 0.67 8.20
N GLN A 133 -4.44 0.12 8.88
CA GLN A 133 -3.90 0.60 10.16
C GLN A 133 -4.89 0.55 11.32
N PHE A 134 -5.98 -0.21 11.22
CA PHE A 134 -6.84 -0.59 12.36
C PHE A 134 -6.11 -1.64 13.21
N THR A 135 -5.03 -1.21 13.85
CA THR A 135 -4.19 -2.08 14.67
C THR A 135 -4.46 -1.81 16.13
N SER A 136 -4.86 -2.84 16.87
CA SER A 136 -4.97 -2.76 18.33
C SER A 136 -3.55 -2.63 18.92
N LYS A 137 -3.13 -1.42 19.30
CA LYS A 137 -1.94 -1.24 20.14
C LYS A 137 -2.33 -1.58 21.58
N LYS A 138 -1.97 -2.76 22.07
CA LYS A 138 -2.01 -3.05 23.53
C LYS A 138 -1.11 -2.03 24.24
N PRO A 139 -1.63 -1.29 25.25
CA PRO A 139 -1.66 -1.85 26.60
C PRO A 139 -2.89 -1.42 27.42
N ILE A 140 -3.84 -2.34 27.67
CA ILE A 140 -5.03 -2.07 28.50
C ILE A 140 -4.68 -2.00 30.01
N LYS A 141 -3.61 -2.66 30.46
CA LYS A 141 -3.24 -2.71 31.89
C LYS A 141 -2.83 -1.36 32.50
N ARG A 142 -2.11 -0.49 31.78
CA ARG A 142 -1.56 0.76 32.35
C ARG A 142 -2.54 1.94 32.44
N ALA A 143 -3.62 1.94 31.66
CA ALA A 143 -4.57 3.06 31.63
C ALA A 143 -5.62 2.98 32.76
N TYR A 144 -5.93 1.77 33.24
CA TYR A 144 -6.92 1.56 34.31
C TYR A 144 -6.43 1.96 35.69
N GLU A 145 -5.11 1.97 35.93
CA GLU A 145 -4.50 2.34 37.22
C GLU A 145 -4.54 3.87 37.48
N ARG A 146 -4.81 4.70 36.47
CA ARG A 146 -5.01 6.15 36.62
C ARG A 146 -6.47 6.54 36.42
N LYS A 147 -7.31 6.26 37.41
CA LYS A 147 -8.64 6.89 37.53
C LYS A 147 -8.55 8.08 38.47
N ASP A 148 -8.52 9.28 37.90
CA ASP A 148 -8.94 10.52 38.57
C ASP A 148 -10.19 11.07 37.89
N SER A 149 -11.16 11.46 38.70
CA SER A 149 -12.59 11.69 38.41
C SER A 149 -12.92 12.94 37.58
N ALA A 150 -11.96 13.54 36.87
CA ALA A 150 -12.11 14.85 36.22
C ALA A 150 -12.30 14.81 34.68
N THR A 151 -12.88 13.74 34.12
CA THR A 151 -12.77 13.45 32.68
C THR A 151 -14.11 13.48 31.92
N LYS A 152 -14.79 14.64 31.86
CA LYS A 152 -15.88 14.85 30.87
C LYS A 152 -15.43 15.76 29.72
N HIS A 153 -14.79 16.88 30.03
CA HIS A 153 -14.27 17.81 29.01
C HIS A 153 -12.99 17.29 28.32
N SER A 154 -12.20 16.49 29.04
CA SER A 154 -10.99 15.85 28.53
C SER A 154 -11.26 14.74 27.50
N LEU A 155 -12.49 14.20 27.40
CA LEU A 155 -12.81 13.09 26.49
C LEU A 155 -12.74 13.51 25.03
N VAL A 156 -13.27 14.67 24.64
CA VAL A 156 -13.27 15.11 23.22
C VAL A 156 -11.86 15.41 22.74
N ASN A 157 -11.04 16.06 23.58
CA ASN A 157 -9.64 16.37 23.26
C ASN A 157 -8.74 15.12 23.33
N LYS A 158 -9.05 14.16 24.22
CA LYS A 158 -8.43 12.82 24.23
C LYS A 158 -8.83 12.02 22.99
N ILE A 159 -10.07 12.13 22.51
CA ILE A 159 -10.52 11.46 21.28
C ILE A 159 -9.79 12.05 20.06
N TRP A 160 -9.59 13.37 19.99
CA TRP A 160 -8.86 14.01 18.88
C TRP A 160 -7.35 13.67 18.90
N THR A 161 -6.72 13.64 20.06
CA THR A 161 -5.33 13.17 20.21
C THR A 161 -5.20 11.66 19.97
N PHE A 162 -6.21 10.86 20.32
CA PHE A 162 -6.26 9.43 20.01
C PHE A 162 -6.42 9.21 18.49
N ILE A 163 -7.26 9.98 17.80
CA ILE A 163 -7.41 9.91 16.34
C ILE A 163 -6.12 10.33 15.63
N ASN A 164 -5.46 11.41 16.05
CA ASN A 164 -4.15 11.81 15.50
C ASN A 164 -3.01 10.83 15.82
N CYS A 165 -3.11 10.05 16.90
CA CYS A 165 -2.10 9.05 17.28
C CYS A 165 -2.32 7.68 16.59
N TYR A 166 -3.53 7.43 16.05
CA TYR A 166 -3.93 6.17 15.42
C TYR A 166 -4.14 6.25 13.90
N PHE A 167 -4.30 7.44 13.30
CA PHE A 167 -4.46 7.63 11.86
C PHE A 167 -3.28 8.42 11.26
N SER A 168 -2.73 7.93 10.14
CA SER A 168 -1.68 8.61 9.35
C SER A 168 -2.20 9.93 8.74
N ASP A 169 -1.30 10.91 8.49
CA ASP A 169 -1.58 12.16 7.74
C ASP A 169 -2.36 11.94 6.43
N ALA A 170 -2.15 10.79 5.77
CA ALA A 170 -2.87 10.42 4.55
C ALA A 170 -4.37 10.17 4.81
N LEU A 171 -4.72 9.52 5.93
CA LEU A 171 -6.12 9.32 6.35
C LEU A 171 -6.70 10.62 6.92
N LEU A 172 -5.91 11.41 7.65
CA LEU A 172 -6.36 12.72 8.16
C LEU A 172 -6.79 13.67 7.05
N LYS A 173 -6.18 13.62 5.86
CA LYS A 173 -6.61 14.39 4.68
C LYS A 173 -8.03 14.06 4.22
N TYR A 174 -8.45 12.80 4.32
CA TYR A 174 -9.81 12.36 3.97
C TYR A 174 -10.81 12.61 5.11
N PHE A 175 -10.36 12.65 6.37
CA PHE A 175 -11.22 12.77 7.55
C PHE A 175 -11.44 14.21 8.06
N ARG A 176 -10.49 15.13 7.83
CA ARG A 176 -10.55 16.52 8.32
C ARG A 176 -11.83 17.28 7.95
N PRO A 177 -12.41 17.15 6.74
CA PRO A 177 -13.67 17.83 6.42
C PRO A 177 -14.89 17.23 7.14
N TYR A 178 -14.94 15.92 7.39
CA TYR A 178 -16.10 15.25 7.99
C TYR A 178 -16.23 15.47 9.51
N PHE A 179 -15.11 15.52 10.22
CA PHE A 179 -15.11 15.81 11.67
C PHE A 179 -15.56 17.25 11.96
N ASN A 180 -15.18 18.19 11.10
CA ASN A 180 -15.53 19.61 11.23
C ASN A 180 -17.01 19.90 10.91
N ILE A 181 -17.74 18.94 10.33
CA ILE A 181 -19.18 19.03 10.04
C ILE A 181 -20.00 18.44 11.20
N LYS A 182 -19.60 17.27 11.74
CA LYS A 182 -20.36 16.56 12.77
C LYS A 182 -20.10 17.06 14.20
N TYR A 183 -18.93 17.66 14.46
CA TYR A 183 -18.52 18.13 15.80
C TYR A 183 -18.24 19.64 15.86
N ARG A 184 -18.67 20.41 14.84
CA ARG A 184 -18.48 21.87 14.80
C ARG A 184 -19.00 22.58 16.05
N HIS A 185 -20.07 22.07 16.63
CA HIS A 185 -20.68 22.59 17.86
C HIS A 185 -19.85 22.36 19.13
N PHE A 186 -18.90 21.43 19.13
CA PHE A 186 -18.03 21.11 20.27
C PHE A 186 -16.66 21.82 20.21
N LEU A 187 -16.33 22.50 19.10
CA LEU A 187 -15.05 23.19 18.90
C LEU A 187 -15.08 24.68 19.30
N TYR A 188 -16.23 25.20 19.72
CA TYR A 188 -16.44 26.61 20.08
C TYR A 188 -17.03 26.80 21.50
N LEU A 189 -16.95 25.78 22.35
CA LEU A 189 -17.21 25.84 23.80
C LEU A 189 -15.92 25.49 24.55
#